data_AF-A0A316EBT3-F1
#
_entry.id   AF-A0A316EBT3-F1
#
_cell.length_a   1.000
_cell.length_b   1.000
_cell.length_c   1.000
_cell.angle_alpha   90.00
_cell.angle_beta   90.00
_cell.angle_gamma   90.00
#
_symmetry.space_group_name_H-M   'P 1'
#
loop_
_entity.id
_entity.type
_entity.pdbx_description
1 polymer ?
#
loop_
_entity_poly.entity_id
_entity_poly.type
_entity_poly.pdbx_seq_one_letter_code
_entity_poly.pdbx_strand_id
1 'polypeptide(L)'
;MALTYNTPPANEVYAMDSNGMGHIEIKFTETTTGTASVVLKNTETNAVIPVTLTKNGNNYTANLTLPKGLYEYYFVDSLVTNNTPTKYNLGVGYVFVIVGHSLASSNGEQHATDSRVRIYNNYQAHVDADWKTLAKYSGGTYRKATDIYAAAAAVAGNVSNLYDGFQVGPWSKMADLIATRDNCPVAIINTAMGGSSVKMWADEAAQRPFVHGFAASIAGVEDYNLYNSGIPYFHFENVLKTFGKRTGVSAVLVQHGENDDASDSVKMNELIGNYKTIIDTARNNSGLFRMPFVIAKSAWLTESAISIQNKLQAIDSVTATNDFTHFGIDTHTLPQTLRGQPNNAGDGHWNPAGSQEVGRMWAERLTANFLLTINNGVSTLKVKPPEGEPITEPPEEVVETGNSNTTTMAILAKLNWTAAAIIAAVVGGIFFGLRYFKVFKKITNAIIFIGSLIVGFTYLTINYFVNQKRQV
;
A
#
# COMPACT_ATOMS: atom_id res chain seq x y z
N MET A 1 26.51 28.27 -9.09
CA MET A 1 26.40 26.88 -8.57
C MET A 1 24.94 26.62 -8.28
N ALA A 2 24.41 25.46 -8.68
CA ALA A 2 23.04 25.09 -8.38
C ALA A 2 22.97 24.45 -6.99
N LEU A 3 22.28 25.11 -6.07
CA LEU A 3 21.88 24.54 -4.78
C LEU A 3 21.02 23.31 -5.04
N THR A 4 21.43 22.14 -4.54
CA THR A 4 20.57 20.95 -4.53
C THR A 4 20.00 20.78 -3.12
N TYR A 5 18.74 21.21 -2.96
CA TYR A 5 18.02 21.08 -1.71
C TYR A 5 17.56 19.63 -1.52
N ASN A 6 18.18 18.90 -0.59
CA ASN A 6 17.67 17.62 -0.07
C ASN A 6 16.73 17.86 1.13
N THR A 7 15.95 18.95 1.07
CA THR A 7 15.10 19.44 2.16
C THR A 7 13.89 18.54 2.38
N PRO A 8 13.20 18.61 3.53
CA PRO A 8 11.88 18.02 3.65
C PRO A 8 11.06 18.47 2.44
N PRO A 9 10.53 17.55 1.62
CA PRO A 9 9.68 17.92 0.51
C PRO A 9 8.55 18.84 0.99
N ALA A 10 8.16 19.79 0.15
CA ALA A 10 7.12 20.75 0.51
C ALA A 10 5.86 20.03 1.01
N ASN A 11 5.28 20.55 2.09
CA ASN A 11 4.05 20.08 2.75
C ASN A 11 4.16 18.73 3.47
N GLU A 12 5.36 18.21 3.72
CA GLU A 12 5.55 16.98 4.46
C GLU A 12 5.05 17.06 5.91
N VAL A 13 4.46 15.97 6.41
CA VAL A 13 3.99 15.84 7.80
C VAL A 13 4.80 14.77 8.50
N TYR A 14 5.34 15.10 9.66
CA TYR A 14 6.07 14.20 10.53
C TYR A 14 5.14 13.71 11.65
N ALA A 15 5.16 12.41 11.89
CA ALA A 15 4.40 11.77 12.95
C ALA A 15 4.94 12.22 14.31
N MET A 16 4.02 12.47 15.24
CA MET A 16 4.36 12.73 16.64
C MET A 16 4.77 11.44 17.36
N ASP A 17 5.74 11.59 18.27
CA ASP A 17 6.04 10.61 19.30
C ASP A 17 4.97 10.63 20.41
N SER A 18 5.16 9.82 21.44
CA SER A 18 4.27 9.76 22.60
C SER A 18 4.21 11.04 23.44
N ASN A 19 5.17 11.95 23.28
CA ASN A 19 5.20 13.24 23.96
C ASN A 19 4.52 14.34 23.11
N GLY A 20 3.99 14.02 21.94
CA GLY A 20 3.40 14.99 21.02
C GLY A 20 4.46 15.79 20.24
N MET A 21 5.67 15.26 20.11
CA MET A 21 6.79 15.91 19.42
C MET A 21 7.13 15.21 18.11
N GLY A 22 7.36 15.96 17.05
CA GLY A 22 7.88 15.46 15.78
C GLY A 22 9.40 15.61 15.69
N HIS A 23 10.07 14.61 15.14
CA HIS A 23 11.51 14.61 14.91
C HIS A 23 11.81 14.80 13.43
N ILE A 24 12.50 15.89 13.10
CA ILE A 24 12.72 16.32 11.73
C ILE A 24 14.20 16.46 11.47
N GLU A 25 14.68 15.86 10.39
CA GLU A 25 16.00 16.13 9.84
C GLU A 25 15.86 17.12 8.67
N ILE A 26 16.52 18.27 8.80
CA ILE A 26 16.74 19.19 7.68
C ILE A 26 18.12 18.89 7.11
N LYS A 27 18.20 18.59 5.82
CA LYS A 27 19.46 18.31 5.12
C LYS A 27 19.54 19.09 3.80
N PHE A 28 20.72 19.58 3.47
CA PHE A 28 21.02 20.07 2.11
C PHE A 28 22.51 19.92 1.79
N THR A 29 22.83 19.94 0.50
CA THR A 29 24.18 19.74 0.01
C THR A 29 24.61 20.95 -0.81
N GLU A 30 25.76 21.51 -0.48
CA GLU A 30 26.29 22.73 -1.07
C GLU A 30 27.83 22.67 -1.15
N THR A 31 28.38 23.12 -2.27
CA THR A 31 29.83 23.15 -2.54
C THR A 31 30.53 24.41 -2.04
N THR A 32 29.78 25.45 -1.62
CA THR A 32 30.33 26.70 -1.11
C THR A 32 30.64 26.64 0.38
N THR A 33 31.63 27.42 0.79
CA THR A 33 32.01 27.61 2.19
C THR A 33 31.18 28.72 2.80
N GLY A 34 30.41 28.42 3.86
CA GLY A 34 29.60 29.41 4.57
C GLY A 34 28.91 28.82 5.79
N THR A 35 28.21 29.68 6.52
CA THR A 35 27.26 29.30 7.57
C THR A 35 25.86 29.35 7.01
N ALA A 36 25.09 28.31 7.22
CA ALA A 36 23.72 28.26 6.75
C ALA A 36 22.75 28.17 7.93
N SER A 37 21.67 28.94 7.83
CA SER A 37 20.61 28.95 8.83
C SER A 37 19.25 28.78 8.16
N VAL A 38 18.36 28.11 8.88
CA VAL A 38 16.94 28.03 8.55
C VAL A 38 16.18 28.75 9.63
N VAL A 39 15.13 29.46 9.26
CA VAL A 39 14.15 29.97 10.21
C VAL A 39 12.87 29.21 10.01
N LEU A 40 12.36 28.63 11.09
CA LEU A 40 11.02 28.08 11.14
C LEU A 40 10.08 29.07 11.79
N LYS A 41 8.87 29.19 11.24
CA LYS A 41 7.79 29.99 11.79
C LYS A 41 6.58 29.10 11.99
N ASN A 42 6.13 28.95 13.23
CA ASN A 42 4.85 28.30 13.49
C ASN A 42 3.71 29.19 12.95
N THR A 43 2.85 28.63 12.10
CA THR A 43 1.82 29.41 11.40
C THR A 43 0.67 29.85 12.30
N GLU A 44 0.49 29.18 13.43
CA GLU A 44 -0.59 29.45 14.38
C GLU A 44 -0.15 30.45 15.45
N THR A 45 1.02 30.23 16.05
CA THR A 45 1.53 31.08 17.15
C THR A 45 2.39 32.24 16.67
N ASN A 46 2.78 32.25 15.39
CA ASN A 46 3.82 33.13 14.83
C ASN A 46 5.20 33.00 15.52
N ALA A 47 5.41 32.00 16.36
CA ALA A 47 6.69 31.77 17.01
C ALA A 47 7.78 31.48 15.96
N VAL A 48 8.91 32.17 16.10
CA VAL A 48 10.06 32.07 15.21
C VAL A 48 11.16 31.27 15.90
N ILE A 49 11.64 30.22 15.23
CA ILE A 49 12.66 29.30 15.72
C ILE A 49 13.86 29.39 14.77
N PRO A 50 14.95 30.06 15.16
CA PRO A 50 16.18 30.06 14.39
C PRO A 50 16.87 28.70 14.54
N VAL A 51 17.35 28.16 13.41
CA VAL A 51 18.05 26.87 13.34
C VAL A 51 19.38 27.06 12.65
N THR A 52 20.45 26.77 13.37
CA THR A 52 21.81 26.71 12.83
C THR A 52 22.07 25.31 12.29
N LEU A 53 22.59 25.24 11.08
CA LEU A 53 22.88 23.97 10.41
C LEU A 53 24.34 23.59 10.64
N THR A 54 24.58 22.32 10.98
CA THR A 54 25.93 21.78 11.18
C THR A 54 26.50 21.34 9.84
N LYS A 55 27.69 21.83 9.47
CA LYS A 55 28.38 21.43 8.25
C LYS A 55 29.23 20.16 8.46
N ASN A 56 29.11 19.19 7.56
CA ASN A 56 29.97 18.02 7.44
C ASN A 56 30.29 17.76 5.96
N GLY A 57 31.51 18.09 5.53
CA GLY A 57 31.89 18.11 4.12
C GLY A 57 31.02 19.09 3.33
N ASN A 58 30.35 18.60 2.30
CA ASN A 58 29.38 19.38 1.50
C ASN A 58 27.96 19.33 2.06
N ASN A 59 27.71 18.60 3.15
CA ASN A 59 26.38 18.46 3.72
C ASN A 59 26.19 19.41 4.90
N TYR A 60 24.99 19.95 5.02
CA TYR A 60 24.56 20.72 6.17
C TYR A 60 23.30 20.08 6.74
N THR A 61 23.28 19.87 8.05
CA THR A 61 22.19 19.17 8.72
C THR A 61 21.74 19.86 10.00
N ALA A 62 20.45 19.77 10.31
CA ALA A 62 19.92 20.02 11.64
C ALA A 62 18.89 18.96 12.00
N ASN A 63 18.90 18.55 13.26
CA ASN A 63 17.87 17.71 13.84
C ASN A 63 17.01 18.57 14.75
N LEU A 64 15.71 18.57 14.51
CA LEU A 64 14.74 19.38 15.22
C LEU A 64 13.73 18.48 15.92
N THR A 65 13.36 18.89 17.12
CA THR A 65 12.23 18.32 17.84
C THR A 65 11.21 19.44 18.02
N LEU A 66 10.08 19.34 17.33
CA LEU A 66 9.05 20.38 17.30
C LEU A 66 7.75 19.84 17.89
N PRO A 67 6.97 20.66 18.62
CA PRO A 67 5.63 20.27 19.04
C PRO A 67 4.71 20.19 17.82
N LYS A 68 3.50 19.63 18.01
CA LYS A 68 2.46 19.62 17.00
C LYS A 68 2.19 21.02 16.41
N GLY A 69 1.96 21.08 15.10
CA GLY A 69 1.62 22.32 14.43
C GLY A 69 2.04 22.34 12.96
N LEU A 70 1.63 23.40 12.27
CA LEU A 70 2.08 23.71 10.92
C LEU A 70 3.17 24.79 10.99
N TYR A 71 4.22 24.60 10.20
CA TYR A 71 5.41 25.42 10.17
C TYR A 71 5.71 25.84 8.74
N GLU A 72 6.07 27.10 8.56
CA GLU A 72 6.78 27.58 7.39
C GLU A 72 8.28 27.55 7.70
N TYR A 73 9.11 27.13 6.75
CA TYR A 73 10.55 27.31 6.86
C TYR A 73 11.13 27.99 5.63
N TYR A 74 12.14 28.82 5.87
CA TYR A 74 12.87 29.53 4.84
C TYR A 74 14.36 29.62 5.21
N PHE A 75 15.21 29.58 4.19
CA PHE A 75 16.64 29.72 4.35
C PHE A 75 17.01 31.18 4.57
N VAL A 76 17.88 31.41 5.54
CA VAL A 76 18.43 32.72 5.88
C VAL A 76 19.93 32.60 5.69
N ASP A 77 20.40 32.80 4.46
CA ASP A 77 21.83 32.72 4.14
C ASP A 77 22.25 33.77 3.09
N SER A 78 23.48 34.25 3.25
CA SER A 78 24.36 34.90 2.28
C SER A 78 24.72 34.06 1.04
N LEU A 79 24.59 32.72 1.10
CA LEU A 79 24.83 31.80 -0.02
C LEU A 79 23.72 31.82 -1.07
N VAL A 80 22.50 32.23 -0.70
CA VAL A 80 21.36 32.37 -1.61
C VAL A 80 21.44 33.72 -2.32
N THR A 81 22.26 33.80 -3.37
CA THR A 81 22.51 35.04 -4.13
C THR A 81 21.32 35.56 -4.95
N ASN A 82 20.17 34.87 -4.95
CA ASN A 82 18.96 35.27 -5.70
C ASN A 82 17.70 35.33 -4.80
N ASN A 83 17.67 36.34 -3.93
CA ASN A 83 16.56 37.16 -3.38
C ASN A 83 15.06 36.73 -3.41
N THR A 84 14.69 35.46 -3.51
CA THR A 84 13.35 35.01 -3.09
C THR A 84 13.51 33.85 -2.10
N PRO A 85 13.26 34.05 -0.79
CA PRO A 85 13.26 32.94 0.15
C PRO A 85 12.16 31.96 -0.27
N THR A 86 12.56 30.80 -0.80
CA THR A 86 11.61 29.72 -1.08
C THR A 86 11.03 29.26 0.25
N LYS A 87 9.73 29.52 0.42
CA LYS A 87 8.98 29.09 1.60
C LYS A 87 8.51 27.66 1.38
N TYR A 88 8.76 26.83 2.37
CA TYR A 88 8.30 25.46 2.39
C TYR A 88 7.41 25.25 3.61
N ASN A 89 6.36 24.44 3.45
CA ASN A 89 5.51 24.05 4.57
C ASN A 89 5.97 22.71 5.13
N LEU A 90 5.87 22.57 6.44
CA LEU A 90 6.19 21.40 7.24
C LEU A 90 5.09 21.23 8.28
N GLY A 91 4.63 20.00 8.51
CA GLY A 91 3.68 19.68 9.55
C GLY A 91 4.28 18.73 10.60
N VAL A 92 3.85 18.90 11.85
CA VAL A 92 4.00 17.90 12.91
C VAL A 92 2.61 17.52 13.39
N GLY A 93 2.26 16.25 13.24
CA GLY A 93 0.91 15.77 13.53
C GLY A 93 0.78 14.27 13.33
N TYR A 94 -0.31 13.83 12.68
CA TYR A 94 -0.59 12.42 12.48
C TYR A 94 -0.31 11.97 11.05
N VAL A 95 0.36 10.83 10.89
CA VAL A 95 0.65 10.22 9.59
C VAL A 95 0.03 8.82 9.57
N PHE A 96 -0.96 8.61 8.70
CA PHE A 96 -1.66 7.34 8.55
C PHE A 96 -1.34 6.70 7.21
N VAL A 97 -1.07 5.40 7.25
CA VAL A 97 -0.94 4.56 6.05
C VAL A 97 -2.11 3.59 6.00
N ILE A 98 -2.78 3.49 4.86
CA ILE A 98 -4.01 2.70 4.73
C ILE A 98 -3.71 1.38 4.02
N VAL A 99 -4.10 0.27 4.64
CA VAL A 99 -4.11 -1.08 4.05
C VAL A 99 -5.56 -1.55 3.96
N GLY A 100 -5.92 -2.18 2.84
CA GLY A 100 -7.26 -2.71 2.68
C GLY A 100 -7.61 -3.06 1.24
N HIS A 101 -8.86 -3.45 1.04
CA HIS A 101 -9.41 -3.68 -0.29
C HIS A 101 -10.12 -2.43 -0.83
N SER A 102 -11.02 -2.60 -1.80
CA SER A 102 -11.80 -1.52 -2.42
C SER A 102 -12.64 -0.64 -1.47
N LEU A 103 -13.10 -1.14 -0.31
CA LEU A 103 -13.75 -0.28 0.70
C LEU A 103 -12.80 0.69 1.38
N ALA A 104 -11.52 0.33 1.44
CA ALA A 104 -10.44 1.18 1.92
C ALA A 104 -9.76 1.95 0.80
N SER A 105 -9.81 1.45 -0.45
CA SER A 105 -9.25 2.16 -1.60
C SER A 105 -10.02 3.44 -1.86
N SER A 106 -11.35 3.44 -1.61
CA SER A 106 -12.30 4.57 -1.44
C SER A 106 -13.16 5.08 -2.62
N ASN A 107 -14.23 4.35 -2.96
CA ASN A 107 -15.25 4.80 -3.93
C ASN A 107 -16.22 5.89 -3.40
N GLY A 108 -15.72 6.98 -2.78
CA GLY A 108 -16.54 8.06 -2.21
C GLY A 108 -16.27 9.43 -2.83
N GLU A 109 -17.32 10.21 -3.08
CA GLU A 109 -17.27 11.57 -3.67
C GLU A 109 -16.77 12.67 -2.72
N GLN A 110 -16.18 12.28 -1.58
CA GLN A 110 -15.92 13.21 -0.49
C GLN A 110 -14.48 13.62 -0.39
N HIS A 111 -14.32 14.85 0.09
CA HIS A 111 -13.11 15.61 -0.06
C HIS A 111 -12.80 16.28 1.28
N ALA A 112 -11.55 16.16 1.72
CA ALA A 112 -11.09 16.88 2.89
C ALA A 112 -11.11 18.38 2.62
N THR A 113 -11.65 19.13 3.57
CA THR A 113 -11.87 20.58 3.51
C THR A 113 -10.89 21.35 4.40
N ASP A 114 -10.28 20.69 5.38
CA ASP A 114 -9.30 21.32 6.26
C ASP A 114 -7.96 21.48 5.53
N SER A 115 -7.46 22.71 5.50
CA SER A 115 -6.20 23.09 4.85
C SER A 115 -4.94 22.45 5.47
N ARG A 116 -5.06 21.73 6.58
CA ARG A 116 -4.00 20.97 7.27
C ARG A 116 -3.96 19.50 6.86
N VAL A 117 -4.96 19.01 6.13
CA VAL A 117 -4.96 17.66 5.59
C VAL A 117 -4.01 17.57 4.40
N ARG A 118 -3.19 16.52 4.40
CA ARG A 118 -2.19 16.22 3.39
C ARG A 118 -2.46 14.84 2.81
N ILE A 119 -2.40 14.74 1.50
CA ILE A 119 -2.54 13.48 0.79
C ILE A 119 -1.24 13.24 0.05
N TYR A 120 -0.71 12.03 0.17
CA TYR A 120 0.45 11.63 -0.60
C TYR A 120 0.03 11.35 -2.05
N ASN A 121 0.56 12.14 -2.99
CA ASN A 121 0.30 11.95 -4.41
C ASN A 121 1.37 11.01 -5.00
N ASN A 122 0.99 9.78 -5.31
CA ASN A 122 1.85 8.82 -6.00
C ASN A 122 1.24 8.27 -7.29
N TYR A 123 0.34 9.03 -7.91
CA TYR A 123 -0.38 8.57 -9.11
C TYR A 123 0.57 8.08 -10.21
N GLN A 124 1.68 8.77 -10.43
CA GLN A 124 2.68 8.40 -11.43
C GLN A 124 3.24 6.97 -11.21
N ALA A 125 3.30 6.51 -9.95
CA ALA A 125 3.76 5.16 -9.64
C ALA A 125 2.69 4.07 -9.86
N HIS A 126 1.42 4.39 -10.14
CA HIS A 126 0.41 3.37 -10.46
C HIS A 126 0.21 3.16 -11.97
N VAL A 127 0.52 4.18 -12.78
CA VAL A 127 0.26 4.17 -14.23
C VAL A 127 1.48 3.87 -15.09
N ASP A 128 2.68 3.92 -14.52
CA ASP A 128 3.91 3.64 -15.25
C ASP A 128 4.26 2.14 -15.22
N ALA A 129 4.71 1.58 -16.34
CA ALA A 129 5.16 0.18 -16.47
C ALA A 129 6.31 -0.24 -15.52
N ASP A 130 6.94 0.73 -14.84
CA ASP A 130 8.11 0.55 -13.95
C ASP A 130 7.82 0.96 -12.49
N TRP A 131 6.62 0.69 -12.02
CA TRP A 131 6.17 0.98 -10.66
C TRP A 131 6.89 0.16 -9.56
N LYS A 132 7.71 -0.81 -9.98
CA LYS A 132 8.50 -1.73 -9.14
C LYS A 132 9.80 -1.10 -8.61
N THR A 133 10.07 0.18 -8.86
CA THR A 133 11.30 0.83 -8.42
C THR A 133 11.07 1.73 -7.20
N LEU A 134 11.84 1.50 -6.14
CA LEU A 134 11.83 2.30 -4.91
C LEU A 134 12.09 3.79 -5.18
N ALA A 135 12.85 4.10 -6.24
CA ALA A 135 13.20 5.46 -6.64
C ALA A 135 11.97 6.35 -6.89
N LYS A 136 10.87 5.80 -7.41
CA LYS A 136 9.65 6.58 -7.67
C LYS A 136 8.95 7.05 -6.39
N TYR A 137 9.01 6.24 -5.33
CA TYR A 137 8.46 6.61 -4.03
C TYR A 137 9.31 7.70 -3.38
N SER A 138 10.63 7.66 -3.54
CA SER A 138 11.53 8.64 -2.91
C SER A 138 11.32 10.11 -3.36
N GLY A 139 10.73 10.33 -4.54
CA GLY A 139 10.46 11.66 -5.10
C GLY A 139 9.04 12.19 -4.88
N GLY A 140 8.11 11.38 -4.36
CA GLY A 140 6.73 11.82 -4.17
C GLY A 140 6.61 12.91 -3.08
N THR A 141 5.63 13.79 -3.23
CA THR A 141 5.39 14.89 -2.31
C THR A 141 3.97 14.87 -1.77
N TYR A 142 3.81 15.36 -0.54
CA TYR A 142 2.48 15.61 0.01
C TYR A 142 1.87 16.83 -0.67
N ARG A 143 0.58 16.74 -0.99
CA ARG A 143 -0.21 17.86 -1.49
C ARG A 143 -1.30 18.19 -0.48
N LYS A 144 -1.68 19.47 -0.39
CA LYS A 144 -2.87 19.84 0.38
C LYS A 144 -4.07 19.20 -0.29
N ALA A 145 -4.94 18.58 0.50
CA ALA A 145 -6.13 17.94 -0.05
C ALA A 145 -6.98 18.94 -0.84
N THR A 146 -7.19 20.14 -0.29
CA THR A 146 -7.92 21.24 -0.95
C THR A 146 -7.34 21.64 -2.31
N ASP A 147 -6.02 21.63 -2.48
CA ASP A 147 -5.38 21.95 -3.76
C ASP A 147 -5.62 20.86 -4.81
N ILE A 148 -5.65 19.59 -4.39
CA ILE A 148 -5.98 18.46 -5.28
C ILE A 148 -7.40 18.62 -5.79
N TYR A 149 -8.36 18.92 -4.92
CA TYR A 149 -9.76 19.04 -5.30
C TYR A 149 -10.05 20.30 -6.12
N ALA A 150 -9.41 21.42 -5.82
CA ALA A 150 -9.53 22.63 -6.64
C ALA A 150 -9.04 22.38 -8.07
N ALA A 151 -7.92 21.67 -8.22
CA ALA A 151 -7.41 21.25 -9.54
C ALA A 151 -8.38 20.29 -10.24
N ALA A 152 -8.98 19.35 -9.51
CA ALA A 152 -9.99 18.42 -10.01
C ALA A 152 -11.22 19.12 -10.58
N ALA A 153 -11.76 20.08 -9.85
CA ALA A 153 -12.95 20.83 -10.22
C ALA A 153 -12.71 21.73 -11.45
N ALA A 154 -11.48 22.22 -11.62
CA ALA A 154 -11.10 23.07 -12.75
C ALA A 154 -10.98 22.30 -14.09
N VAL A 155 -10.69 20.99 -14.05
CA VAL A 155 -10.70 20.12 -15.22
C VAL A 155 -12.14 19.62 -15.44
N ALA A 156 -12.89 20.39 -16.23
CA ALA A 156 -14.31 20.25 -16.47
C ALA A 156 -14.86 18.79 -16.42
N GLY A 157 -15.62 18.49 -15.36
CA GLY A 157 -16.73 17.54 -15.42
C GLY A 157 -16.49 16.10 -14.95
N ASN A 158 -15.31 15.73 -14.44
CA ASN A 158 -15.15 14.37 -13.89
C ASN A 158 -14.06 14.29 -12.79
N VAL A 159 -14.42 14.69 -11.58
CA VAL A 159 -13.65 14.40 -10.36
C VAL A 159 -13.42 12.89 -10.18
N SER A 160 -14.28 12.06 -10.78
CA SER A 160 -14.17 10.60 -10.86
C SER A 160 -13.06 10.09 -11.80
N ASN A 161 -12.56 10.92 -12.73
CA ASN A 161 -11.41 10.59 -13.57
C ASN A 161 -10.08 11.08 -12.98
N LEU A 162 -10.09 11.77 -11.84
CA LEU A 162 -8.89 11.87 -11.02
C LEU A 162 -8.65 10.52 -10.34
N TYR A 163 -8.17 9.55 -11.12
CA TYR A 163 -7.31 8.50 -10.62
C TYR A 163 -6.05 9.09 -9.93
N ASP A 164 -5.79 10.39 -10.13
CA ASP A 164 -4.73 11.26 -9.58
C ASP A 164 -4.72 11.40 -8.05
N GLY A 165 -5.71 10.86 -7.37
CA GLY A 165 -5.57 10.37 -6.02
C GLY A 165 -6.40 9.11 -5.95
N PHE A 166 -5.84 7.99 -5.50
CA PHE A 166 -6.69 6.97 -4.92
C PHE A 166 -7.46 7.64 -3.77
N GLN A 167 -8.64 8.14 -4.13
CA GLN A 167 -9.91 7.83 -3.51
C GLN A 167 -9.89 8.18 -2.02
N VAL A 168 -10.60 9.25 -1.67
CA VAL A 168 -10.51 9.91 -0.35
C VAL A 168 -11.83 9.79 0.39
N GLY A 169 -12.41 8.59 0.41
CA GLY A 169 -13.74 8.29 0.95
C GLY A 169 -13.82 8.51 2.47
N PRO A 170 -13.86 7.46 3.30
CA PRO A 170 -13.92 7.67 4.76
C PRO A 170 -12.70 8.41 5.31
N TRP A 171 -11.54 8.30 4.64
CA TRP A 171 -10.29 8.89 5.10
C TRP A 171 -10.28 10.42 5.07
N SER A 172 -10.97 11.06 4.12
CA SER A 172 -11.11 12.54 4.11
C SER A 172 -11.82 13.02 5.36
N LYS A 173 -12.99 12.43 5.63
CA LYS A 173 -13.82 12.82 6.75
C LYS A 173 -13.08 12.56 8.07
N MET A 174 -12.41 11.42 8.18
CA MET A 174 -11.56 11.11 9.31
C MET A 174 -10.48 12.18 9.52
N ALA A 175 -9.73 12.52 8.46
CA ALA A 175 -8.63 13.47 8.53
C ALA A 175 -9.11 14.89 8.88
N ASP A 176 -10.22 15.36 8.30
CA ASP A 176 -10.82 16.66 8.62
C ASP A 176 -11.22 16.73 10.11
N LEU A 177 -11.89 15.70 10.61
CA LEU A 177 -12.34 15.65 12.00
C LEU A 177 -11.14 15.65 12.96
N ILE A 178 -10.11 14.86 12.68
CA ILE A 178 -8.89 14.81 13.50
C ILE A 178 -8.14 16.15 13.43
N ALA A 179 -7.92 16.71 12.23
CA ALA A 179 -7.22 17.98 12.05
C ALA A 179 -7.94 19.13 12.77
N THR A 180 -9.27 19.16 12.69
CA THR A 180 -10.11 20.14 13.39
C THR A 180 -10.04 19.96 14.91
N ARG A 181 -10.28 18.73 15.39
CA ARG A 181 -10.34 18.40 16.82
C ARG A 181 -9.00 18.64 17.52
N ASP A 182 -7.92 18.17 16.92
CA ASP A 182 -6.60 18.14 17.56
C ASP A 182 -5.73 19.33 17.17
N ASN A 183 -6.20 20.15 16.23
CA ASN A 183 -5.53 21.33 15.72
C ASN A 183 -4.09 21.02 15.27
N CYS A 184 -3.96 20.03 14.38
CA CYS A 184 -2.67 19.62 13.83
C CYS A 184 -2.79 19.10 12.39
N PRO A 185 -1.69 19.11 11.61
CA PRO A 185 -1.61 18.42 10.33
C PRO A 185 -1.95 16.93 10.40
N VAL A 186 -2.64 16.44 9.37
CA VAL A 186 -2.95 15.01 9.21
C VAL A 186 -2.56 14.59 7.80
N ALA A 187 -1.70 13.59 7.68
CA ALA A 187 -1.28 13.01 6.42
C ALA A 187 -1.91 11.63 6.20
N ILE A 188 -2.46 11.42 5.00
CA ILE A 188 -3.01 10.14 4.56
C ILE A 188 -2.18 9.63 3.38
N ILE A 189 -1.70 8.39 3.52
CA ILE A 189 -1.06 7.63 2.45
C ILE A 189 -1.91 6.39 2.17
N ASN A 190 -2.74 6.44 1.13
CA ASN A 190 -3.60 5.32 0.79
C ASN A 190 -2.86 4.31 -0.08
N THR A 191 -2.75 3.07 0.41
CA THR A 191 -2.14 1.95 -0.34
C THR A 191 -3.12 0.80 -0.56
N ALA A 192 -4.39 0.98 -0.20
CA ALA A 192 -5.42 -0.04 -0.37
C ALA A 192 -5.72 -0.31 -1.84
N MET A 193 -6.05 -1.55 -2.16
CA MET A 193 -6.21 -2.01 -3.53
C MET A 193 -7.53 -2.72 -3.77
N GLY A 194 -8.28 -2.28 -4.79
CA GLY A 194 -9.53 -2.92 -5.14
C GLY A 194 -9.37 -4.39 -5.58
N GLY A 195 -10.32 -5.24 -5.18
CA GLY A 195 -10.34 -6.65 -5.55
C GLY A 195 -9.33 -7.56 -4.82
N SER A 196 -8.58 -7.04 -3.85
CA SER A 196 -7.63 -7.84 -3.07
C SER A 196 -8.31 -8.62 -1.93
N SER A 197 -7.70 -9.73 -1.52
CA SER A 197 -7.96 -10.43 -0.25
C SER A 197 -6.76 -10.27 0.70
N VAL A 198 -6.93 -10.44 2.03
CA VAL A 198 -5.81 -10.46 2.99
C VAL A 198 -4.82 -11.56 2.61
N LYS A 199 -5.31 -12.68 2.08
CA LYS A 199 -4.45 -13.74 1.54
C LYS A 199 -3.52 -13.25 0.42
N MET A 200 -4.02 -12.45 -0.53
CA MET A 200 -3.17 -11.91 -1.61
C MET A 200 -2.09 -10.98 -1.07
N TRP A 201 -2.45 -10.09 -0.14
CA TRP A 201 -1.48 -9.22 0.55
C TRP A 201 -0.42 -10.04 1.29
N ALA A 202 -0.81 -11.12 1.97
CA ALA A 202 0.11 -11.98 2.71
C ALA A 202 0.97 -12.87 1.81
N ASP A 203 0.40 -13.42 0.74
CA ASP A 203 1.14 -14.19 -0.25
C ASP A 203 2.22 -13.32 -0.89
N GLU A 204 1.89 -12.09 -1.28
CA GLU A 204 2.90 -11.19 -1.81
C GLU A 204 3.95 -10.78 -0.78
N ALA A 205 3.55 -10.44 0.44
CA ALA A 205 4.49 -10.14 1.53
C ALA A 205 5.47 -11.31 1.78
N ALA A 206 4.99 -12.55 1.64
CA ALA A 206 5.79 -13.77 1.78
C ALA A 206 6.46 -14.23 0.48
N GLN A 207 6.39 -13.44 -0.60
CA GLN A 207 6.89 -13.81 -1.93
C GLN A 207 6.38 -15.18 -2.39
N ARG A 208 5.06 -15.40 -2.25
CA ARG A 208 4.34 -16.59 -2.73
C ARG A 208 3.51 -16.25 -3.97
N PRO A 209 3.39 -17.18 -4.94
CA PRO A 209 2.52 -16.99 -6.10
C PRO A 209 1.04 -16.85 -5.71
N PHE A 210 0.34 -15.91 -6.36
CA PHE A 210 -1.11 -15.74 -6.28
C PHE A 210 -1.66 -15.18 -7.59
N VAL A 211 -2.97 -15.31 -7.79
CA VAL A 211 -3.70 -14.77 -8.95
C VAL A 211 -4.62 -13.66 -8.46
N HIS A 212 -4.64 -12.53 -9.16
CA HIS A 212 -5.48 -11.38 -8.82
C HIS A 212 -6.22 -10.87 -10.07
N GLY A 213 -7.49 -11.23 -10.21
CA GLY A 213 -8.26 -10.99 -11.44
C GLY A 213 -8.36 -9.52 -11.88
N PHE A 214 -8.37 -8.58 -10.93
CA PHE A 214 -8.44 -7.13 -11.22
C PHE A 214 -7.07 -6.46 -11.49
N ALA A 215 -5.98 -7.07 -11.02
CA ALA A 215 -4.62 -6.54 -11.16
C ALA A 215 -4.06 -6.83 -12.56
N ALA A 216 -4.45 -7.96 -13.15
CA ALA A 216 -4.11 -8.33 -14.53
C ALA A 216 -4.62 -7.28 -15.53
N SER A 217 -5.84 -6.74 -15.31
CA SER A 217 -6.40 -5.67 -16.15
C SER A 217 -5.71 -4.31 -15.96
N ILE A 218 -5.20 -4.00 -14.77
CA ILE A 218 -4.50 -2.72 -14.51
C ILE A 218 -3.08 -2.75 -15.05
N ALA A 219 -2.37 -3.86 -14.90
CA ALA A 219 -0.98 -3.98 -15.34
C ALA A 219 -0.83 -4.08 -16.87
N GLY A 220 -1.94 -4.23 -17.62
CA GLY A 220 -1.90 -4.50 -19.06
C GLY A 220 -1.20 -5.82 -19.41
N VAL A 221 -1.09 -6.73 -18.44
CA VAL A 221 -0.41 -8.01 -18.58
C VAL A 221 -1.47 -9.09 -18.78
N GLU A 222 -1.51 -9.69 -19.97
CA GLU A 222 -2.40 -10.82 -20.27
C GLU A 222 -2.05 -12.08 -19.46
N ASP A 223 -0.84 -12.13 -18.90
CA ASP A 223 -0.37 -13.19 -18.02
C ASP A 223 -0.87 -12.99 -16.58
N TYR A 224 -1.80 -13.84 -16.17
CA TYR A 224 -2.38 -13.95 -14.82
C TYR A 224 -1.37 -14.27 -13.70
N ASN A 225 -0.09 -14.38 -14.02
CA ASN A 225 0.98 -14.68 -13.08
C ASN A 225 1.54 -13.39 -12.46
N LEU A 226 0.71 -12.77 -11.63
CA LEU A 226 0.98 -11.49 -10.97
C LEU A 226 1.98 -11.59 -9.81
N TYR A 227 2.58 -12.77 -9.60
CA TYR A 227 3.68 -12.99 -8.66
C TYR A 227 4.76 -11.91 -8.76
N ASN A 228 5.02 -11.43 -9.98
CA ASN A 228 6.04 -10.42 -10.23
C ASN A 228 5.48 -9.01 -10.41
N SER A 229 4.18 -8.80 -10.20
CA SER A 229 3.57 -7.48 -10.31
C SER A 229 4.07 -6.60 -9.15
N GLY A 230 3.89 -7.02 -7.90
CA GLY A 230 4.19 -6.21 -6.70
C GLY A 230 2.93 -5.55 -6.09
N ILE A 231 1.74 -6.10 -6.40
CA ILE A 231 0.47 -5.55 -5.95
C ILE A 231 -0.37 -6.63 -5.33
N PRO A 232 -0.96 -6.41 -4.14
CA PRO A 232 -1.15 -5.10 -3.50
C PRO A 232 -0.10 -4.63 -2.45
N TYR A 233 0.78 -5.50 -1.95
CA TYR A 233 1.65 -5.25 -0.78
C TYR A 233 2.88 -4.38 -1.06
N PHE A 234 3.55 -4.51 -2.21
CA PHE A 234 4.83 -3.83 -2.42
C PHE A 234 4.71 -2.29 -2.49
N HIS A 235 3.55 -1.75 -2.90
CA HIS A 235 3.25 -0.32 -2.75
C HIS A 235 3.32 0.13 -1.27
N PHE A 236 2.62 -0.61 -0.41
CA PHE A 236 2.62 -0.38 1.03
C PHE A 236 4.03 -0.49 1.61
N GLU A 237 4.76 -1.54 1.25
CA GLU A 237 6.13 -1.75 1.72
C GLU A 237 7.06 -0.59 1.35
N ASN A 238 7.01 -0.10 0.11
CA ASN A 238 7.85 1.01 -0.33
C ASN A 238 7.48 2.32 0.35
N VAL A 239 6.20 2.57 0.60
CA VAL A 239 5.75 3.72 1.40
C VAL A 239 6.41 3.69 2.78
N LEU A 240 6.45 2.52 3.43
CA LEU A 240 7.09 2.40 4.74
C LEU A 240 8.62 2.57 4.66
N LYS A 241 9.27 1.95 3.68
CA LYS A 241 10.73 2.03 3.47
C LYS A 241 11.23 3.43 3.10
N THR A 242 10.36 4.26 2.54
CA THR A 242 10.69 5.64 2.14
C THR A 242 10.09 6.68 3.10
N PHE A 243 8.79 6.93 3.02
CA PHE A 243 8.08 7.91 3.84
C PHE A 243 8.07 7.50 5.30
N GLY A 244 7.67 6.26 5.60
CA GLY A 244 7.54 5.81 6.98
C GLY A 244 8.83 5.98 7.79
N LYS A 245 9.99 5.69 7.19
CA LYS A 245 11.31 5.93 7.81
C LYS A 245 11.65 7.41 7.97
N ARG A 246 11.26 8.25 7.02
CA ARG A 246 11.58 9.69 7.02
C ARG A 246 10.67 10.49 7.94
N THR A 247 9.37 10.25 7.89
CA THR A 247 8.34 11.02 8.59
C THR A 247 7.85 10.35 9.86
N GLY A 248 8.12 9.06 10.04
CA GLY A 248 7.40 8.24 11.00
C GLY A 248 5.99 7.87 10.49
N VAL A 249 5.34 6.96 11.22
CA VAL A 249 3.97 6.49 10.98
C VAL A 249 3.24 6.48 12.31
N SER A 250 2.14 7.22 12.42
CA SER A 250 1.32 7.25 13.64
C SER A 250 0.50 5.97 13.82
N ALA A 251 0.00 5.41 12.72
CA ALA A 251 -0.60 4.08 12.66
C ALA A 251 -0.77 3.62 11.21
N VAL A 252 -0.73 2.31 10.99
CA VAL A 252 -1.29 1.67 9.80
C VAL A 252 -2.76 1.33 10.10
N LEU A 253 -3.67 1.86 9.30
CA LEU A 253 -5.11 1.60 9.44
C LEU A 253 -5.50 0.50 8.47
N VAL A 254 -6.05 -0.59 8.99
CA VAL A 254 -6.44 -1.77 8.21
C VAL A 254 -7.95 -1.87 8.14
N GLN A 255 -8.51 -1.78 6.94
CA GLN A 255 -9.92 -2.06 6.67
C GLN A 255 -10.02 -3.11 5.56
N HIS A 256 -10.06 -4.37 6.01
CA HIS A 256 -10.08 -5.56 5.16
C HIS A 256 -10.90 -6.67 5.81
N GLY A 257 -11.34 -7.63 5.01
CA GLY A 257 -12.01 -8.87 5.47
C GLY A 257 -13.17 -9.27 4.57
N GLU A 258 -13.69 -8.35 3.76
CA GLU A 258 -14.89 -8.55 2.95
C GLU A 258 -14.69 -9.54 1.80
N ASN A 259 -13.47 -9.64 1.24
CA ASN A 259 -13.14 -10.55 0.15
C ASN A 259 -12.53 -11.88 0.63
N ASP A 260 -12.38 -12.05 1.95
CA ASP A 260 -11.72 -13.21 2.52
C ASP A 260 -12.73 -14.33 2.79
N ASP A 261 -12.31 -15.58 2.62
CA ASP A 261 -13.15 -16.72 2.98
C ASP A 261 -12.81 -17.15 4.40
N ALA A 262 -13.82 -17.28 5.26
CA ALA A 262 -13.68 -17.79 6.62
C ALA A 262 -14.78 -18.80 6.96
N SER A 263 -15.23 -19.59 5.97
CA SER A 263 -16.38 -20.50 6.12
C SER A 263 -16.21 -21.57 7.21
N ASP A 264 -14.98 -21.81 7.66
CA ASP A 264 -14.63 -22.81 8.68
C ASP A 264 -13.40 -22.37 9.50
N SER A 265 -13.05 -23.17 10.51
CA SER A 265 -11.93 -22.87 11.42
C SER A 265 -10.56 -22.96 10.76
N VAL A 266 -10.39 -23.74 9.68
CA VAL A 266 -9.13 -23.81 8.94
C VAL A 266 -8.91 -22.46 8.25
N LYS A 267 -9.92 -21.96 7.55
CA LYS A 267 -9.86 -20.66 6.87
C LYS A 267 -9.75 -19.49 7.83
N MET A 268 -10.38 -19.57 9.00
CA MET A 268 -10.16 -18.62 10.08
C MET A 268 -8.68 -18.56 10.50
N ASN A 269 -8.05 -19.70 10.72
CA ASN A 269 -6.64 -19.77 11.09
C ASN A 269 -5.71 -19.29 9.97
N GLU A 270 -6.06 -19.57 8.70
CA GLU A 270 -5.36 -18.99 7.54
C GLU A 270 -5.46 -17.46 7.55
N LEU A 271 -6.64 -16.90 7.80
CA LEU A 271 -6.85 -15.46 7.89
C LEU A 271 -6.00 -14.83 9.00
N ILE A 272 -5.94 -15.45 10.18
CA ILE A 272 -5.04 -15.04 11.28
C ILE A 272 -3.58 -15.04 10.82
N GLY A 273 -3.13 -16.13 10.18
CA GLY A 273 -1.76 -16.27 9.68
C GLY A 273 -1.42 -15.23 8.60
N ASN A 274 -2.36 -14.90 7.73
CA ASN A 274 -2.19 -13.92 6.68
C ASN A 274 -2.04 -12.50 7.25
N TYR A 275 -2.88 -12.10 8.20
CA TYR A 275 -2.71 -10.81 8.90
C TYR A 275 -1.34 -10.70 9.58
N LYS A 276 -0.91 -11.73 10.31
CA LYS A 276 0.40 -11.75 10.96
C LYS A 276 1.53 -11.61 9.95
N THR A 277 1.46 -12.35 8.84
CA THR A 277 2.45 -12.28 7.75
C THR A 277 2.59 -10.85 7.21
N ILE A 278 1.48 -10.15 6.95
CA ILE A 278 1.52 -8.76 6.45
C ILE A 278 2.18 -7.83 7.47
N ILE A 279 1.75 -7.92 8.73
CA ILE A 279 2.21 -7.02 9.80
C ILE A 279 3.69 -7.23 10.09
N ASP A 280 4.11 -8.48 10.24
CA ASP A 280 5.45 -8.84 10.66
C ASP A 280 6.45 -8.56 9.52
N THR A 281 6.11 -8.91 8.29
CA THR A 281 6.92 -8.56 7.11
C THR A 281 7.05 -7.05 6.96
N ALA A 282 5.97 -6.28 7.16
CA ALA A 282 6.01 -4.82 7.03
C ALA A 282 6.95 -4.19 8.06
N ARG A 283 6.90 -4.65 9.30
CA ARG A 283 7.79 -4.21 10.39
C ARG A 283 9.24 -4.59 10.11
N ASN A 284 9.49 -5.83 9.71
CA ASN A 284 10.83 -6.32 9.44
C ASN A 284 11.48 -5.59 8.26
N ASN A 285 10.77 -5.46 7.14
CA ASN A 285 11.34 -4.91 5.93
C ASN A 285 11.47 -3.38 5.98
N SER A 286 10.62 -2.70 6.77
CA SER A 286 10.75 -1.26 7.02
C SER A 286 11.66 -0.92 8.21
N GLY A 287 12.01 -1.88 9.07
CA GLY A 287 12.71 -1.60 10.34
C GLY A 287 11.88 -0.80 11.36
N LEU A 288 10.58 -0.59 11.10
CA LEU A 288 9.65 0.10 11.99
C LEU A 288 8.99 -0.92 12.95
N PHE A 289 9.80 -1.60 13.78
CA PHE A 289 9.37 -2.78 14.55
C PHE A 289 8.20 -2.55 15.51
N ARG A 290 8.00 -1.31 15.96
CA ARG A 290 6.91 -0.92 16.89
C ARG A 290 5.79 -0.14 16.21
N MET A 291 5.75 -0.16 14.87
CA MET A 291 4.72 0.55 14.11
C MET A 291 3.33 0.01 14.49
N PRO A 292 2.41 0.88 14.96
CA PRO A 292 1.08 0.45 15.34
C PRO A 292 0.25 0.01 14.13
N PHE A 293 -0.41 -1.14 14.23
CA PHE A 293 -1.48 -1.54 13.32
C PHE A 293 -2.82 -1.42 14.02
N VAL A 294 -3.80 -0.78 13.39
CA VAL A 294 -5.15 -0.61 13.92
C VAL A 294 -6.12 -1.26 12.95
N ILE A 295 -6.74 -2.37 13.35
CA ILE A 295 -7.49 -3.27 12.46
C ILE A 295 -8.99 -3.14 12.71
N ALA A 296 -9.75 -2.74 11.69
CA ALA A 296 -11.20 -2.70 11.75
C ALA A 296 -11.81 -4.11 11.76
N LYS A 297 -12.90 -4.28 12.50
CA LYS A 297 -13.81 -5.43 12.39
C LYS A 297 -14.64 -5.28 11.12
N SER A 298 -14.13 -5.84 10.02
CA SER A 298 -14.75 -5.80 8.70
C SER A 298 -15.20 -7.19 8.27
N ALA A 299 -16.49 -7.34 7.98
CA ALA A 299 -17.08 -8.56 7.46
C ALA A 299 -18.25 -8.22 6.52
N TRP A 300 -18.44 -9.02 5.47
CA TRP A 300 -19.49 -8.80 4.49
C TRP A 300 -20.84 -9.30 5.03
N LEU A 301 -21.84 -8.43 5.08
CA LEU A 301 -23.13 -8.71 5.75
C LEU A 301 -23.97 -9.81 5.09
N THR A 302 -23.73 -10.12 3.82
CA THR A 302 -24.50 -11.15 3.10
C THR A 302 -23.85 -12.53 3.13
N GLU A 303 -22.77 -12.70 3.90
CA GLU A 303 -22.14 -14.00 4.11
C GLU A 303 -22.91 -14.86 5.11
N SER A 304 -22.52 -16.13 5.21
CA SER A 304 -23.01 -17.01 6.27
C SER A 304 -22.60 -16.48 7.65
N ALA A 305 -23.47 -16.66 8.64
CA ALA A 305 -23.20 -16.24 10.02
C ALA A 305 -21.88 -16.82 10.57
N ILE A 306 -21.54 -18.06 10.19
CA ILE A 306 -20.28 -18.70 10.58
C ILE A 306 -19.06 -18.00 9.96
N SER A 307 -19.12 -17.59 8.69
CA SER A 307 -18.02 -16.85 8.05
C SER A 307 -17.79 -15.51 8.73
N ILE A 308 -18.88 -14.78 8.98
CA ILE A 308 -18.84 -13.50 9.70
C ILE A 308 -18.20 -13.69 11.09
N GLN A 309 -18.70 -14.64 11.88
CA GLN A 309 -18.17 -14.91 13.22
C GLN A 309 -16.67 -15.23 13.17
N ASN A 310 -16.25 -16.10 12.24
CA ASN A 310 -14.85 -16.48 12.10
C ASN A 310 -13.95 -15.31 11.70
N LYS A 311 -14.40 -14.40 10.82
CA LYS A 311 -13.64 -13.18 10.48
C LYS A 311 -13.43 -12.28 11.70
N LEU A 312 -14.51 -12.04 12.45
CA LEU A 312 -14.44 -11.22 13.66
C LEU A 312 -13.51 -11.86 14.71
N GLN A 313 -13.60 -13.18 14.90
CA GLN A 313 -12.73 -13.93 15.80
C GLN A 313 -11.27 -13.95 15.33
N ALA A 314 -11.00 -13.98 14.03
CA ALA A 314 -9.65 -13.86 13.49
C ALA A 314 -9.03 -12.50 13.83
N ILE A 315 -9.80 -11.42 13.67
CA ILE A 315 -9.36 -10.06 14.01
C ILE A 315 -9.13 -9.92 15.52
N ASP A 316 -10.03 -10.47 16.34
CA ASP A 316 -9.86 -10.53 17.80
C ASP A 316 -8.58 -11.29 18.18
N SER A 317 -8.30 -12.40 17.50
CA SER A 317 -7.10 -13.21 17.76
C SER A 317 -5.81 -12.51 17.37
N VAL A 318 -5.78 -11.83 16.20
CA VAL A 318 -4.59 -11.10 15.73
C VAL A 318 -4.28 -9.93 16.65
N THR A 319 -5.28 -9.13 17.01
CA THR A 319 -5.12 -7.97 17.90
C THR A 319 -4.72 -8.37 19.33
N ALA A 320 -5.16 -9.55 19.80
CA ALA A 320 -4.77 -10.06 21.11
C ALA A 320 -3.37 -10.70 21.15
N THR A 321 -2.86 -11.19 20.01
CA THR A 321 -1.64 -12.02 19.99
C THR A 321 -0.48 -11.45 19.18
N ASN A 322 -0.68 -10.38 18.40
CA ASN A 322 0.40 -9.72 17.68
C ASN A 322 0.73 -8.37 18.32
N ASP A 323 2.01 -8.14 18.62
CA ASP A 323 2.46 -6.93 19.31
C ASP A 323 2.10 -5.66 18.54
N PHE A 324 1.91 -4.55 19.25
CA PHE A 324 1.56 -3.23 18.69
C PHE A 324 0.39 -3.27 17.69
N THR A 325 -0.54 -4.20 17.90
CA THR A 325 -1.73 -4.38 17.08
C THR A 325 -2.96 -4.09 17.93
N HIS A 326 -3.87 -3.29 17.39
CA HIS A 326 -4.96 -2.71 18.16
C HIS A 326 -6.28 -2.83 17.39
N PHE A 327 -7.39 -2.91 18.13
CA PHE A 327 -8.71 -2.81 17.53
C PHE A 327 -8.95 -1.43 16.91
N GLY A 328 -9.48 -1.42 15.69
CA GLY A 328 -10.03 -0.25 15.02
C GLY A 328 -11.52 -0.10 15.27
N ILE A 329 -12.24 0.33 14.24
CA ILE A 329 -13.70 0.45 14.23
C ILE A 329 -14.40 -0.87 13.94
N ASP A 330 -15.71 -0.95 14.14
CA ASP A 330 -16.53 -2.10 13.74
C ASP A 330 -17.50 -1.72 12.61
N THR A 331 -17.12 -2.02 11.38
CA THR A 331 -17.92 -1.74 10.18
C THR A 331 -18.96 -2.83 9.91
N HIS A 332 -18.84 -3.99 10.54
CA HIS A 332 -19.83 -5.07 10.43
C HIS A 332 -21.16 -4.66 11.07
N THR A 333 -21.13 -3.85 12.13
CA THR A 333 -22.36 -3.35 12.78
C THR A 333 -23.15 -2.33 11.95
N LEU A 334 -22.58 -1.80 10.86
CA LEU A 334 -23.22 -0.77 10.05
C LEU A 334 -24.33 -1.36 9.17
N PRO A 335 -25.49 -0.67 9.04
CA PRO A 335 -26.58 -1.18 8.23
C PRO A 335 -26.26 -1.16 6.73
N GLN A 336 -26.87 -2.08 5.98
CA GLN A 336 -26.72 -2.16 4.52
C GLN A 336 -27.15 -0.87 3.79
N THR A 337 -27.98 -0.02 4.41
CA THR A 337 -28.39 1.28 3.87
C THR A 337 -27.24 2.28 3.73
N LEU A 338 -26.08 2.00 4.34
CA LEU A 338 -24.84 2.77 4.17
C LEU A 338 -23.94 2.22 3.05
N ARG A 339 -24.38 1.16 2.37
CA ARG A 339 -23.70 0.53 1.24
C ARG A 339 -24.51 0.72 -0.05
N GLY A 340 -23.86 0.45 -1.19
CA GLY A 340 -24.47 0.51 -2.51
C GLY A 340 -24.45 1.90 -3.12
N GLN A 341 -24.08 2.00 -4.40
CA GLN A 341 -24.21 3.25 -5.15
C GLN A 341 -25.69 3.48 -5.54
N PRO A 342 -26.15 4.73 -5.75
CA PRO A 342 -27.54 5.04 -6.13
C PRO A 342 -28.06 4.25 -7.35
N ASN A 343 -27.14 3.78 -8.19
CA ASN A 343 -27.36 3.06 -9.45
C ASN A 343 -26.86 1.59 -9.42
N ASN A 344 -26.37 1.09 -8.28
CA ASN A 344 -26.02 -0.32 -8.09
C ASN A 344 -26.21 -0.75 -6.62
N ALA A 345 -27.44 -1.11 -6.25
CA ALA A 345 -27.79 -1.54 -4.89
C ALA A 345 -27.11 -2.85 -4.44
N GLY A 346 -26.57 -3.63 -5.38
CA GLY A 346 -25.75 -4.81 -5.10
C GLY A 346 -24.26 -4.50 -4.89
N ASP A 347 -23.86 -3.23 -5.04
CA ASP A 347 -22.49 -2.81 -4.83
C ASP A 347 -22.13 -2.86 -3.34
N GLY A 348 -21.03 -3.55 -3.01
CA GLY A 348 -20.60 -3.69 -1.64
C GLY A 348 -19.95 -2.45 -1.03
N HIS A 349 -19.64 -1.45 -1.86
CA HIS A 349 -18.98 -0.22 -1.46
C HIS A 349 -19.82 0.66 -0.54
N TRP A 350 -19.15 1.50 0.25
CA TRP A 350 -19.79 2.57 1.01
C TRP A 350 -20.43 3.58 0.06
N ASN A 351 -21.69 3.94 0.34
CA ASN A 351 -22.30 5.10 -0.29
C ASN A 351 -21.78 6.40 0.35
N PRO A 352 -22.16 7.61 -0.13
CA PRO A 352 -21.67 8.85 0.44
C PRO A 352 -21.95 9.01 1.95
N ALA A 353 -23.10 8.52 2.44
CA ALA A 353 -23.42 8.55 3.87
C ALA A 353 -22.61 7.52 4.66
N GLY A 354 -22.41 6.31 4.12
CA GLY A 354 -21.56 5.28 4.72
C GLY A 354 -20.10 5.72 4.82
N SER A 355 -19.59 6.40 3.80
CA SER A 355 -18.24 6.96 3.82
C SER A 355 -18.07 8.01 4.92
N GLN A 356 -19.05 8.90 5.12
CA GLN A 356 -19.05 9.86 6.24
C GLN A 356 -19.03 9.15 7.59
N GLU A 357 -19.89 8.15 7.74
CA GLU A 357 -20.06 7.45 9.01
C GLU A 357 -18.81 6.66 9.38
N VAL A 358 -18.24 5.91 8.43
CA VAL A 358 -16.98 5.18 8.63
C VAL A 358 -15.84 6.15 8.94
N GLY A 359 -15.77 7.30 8.26
CA GLY A 359 -14.79 8.35 8.57
C GLY A 359 -14.95 8.94 9.97
N ARG A 360 -16.20 9.16 10.42
CA ARG A 360 -16.52 9.62 11.78
C ARG A 360 -16.10 8.58 12.82
N MET A 361 -16.46 7.32 12.62
CA MET A 361 -16.08 6.23 13.52
C MET A 361 -14.57 6.11 13.65
N TRP A 362 -13.83 6.21 12.54
CA TRP A 362 -12.37 6.19 12.58
C TRP A 362 -11.81 7.38 13.37
N ALA A 363 -12.31 8.60 13.15
CA ALA A 363 -11.88 9.78 13.89
C ALA A 363 -12.13 9.63 15.41
N GLU A 364 -13.28 9.09 15.79
CA GLU A 364 -13.63 8.81 17.20
C GLU A 364 -12.76 7.73 17.82
N ARG A 365 -12.42 6.70 17.04
CA ARG A 365 -11.50 5.65 17.48
C ARG A 365 -10.08 6.17 17.69
N LEU A 366 -9.63 7.05 16.79
CA LEU A 366 -8.28 7.61 16.74
C LEU A 366 -8.20 8.92 17.52
N THR A 367 -8.53 8.89 18.81
CA THR A 367 -8.36 10.06 19.69
C THR A 367 -6.87 10.39 19.89
N ALA A 368 -6.56 11.64 20.22
CA ALA A 368 -5.18 12.03 20.56
C ALA A 368 -4.59 11.16 21.67
N ASN A 369 -5.36 10.88 22.73
CA ASN A 369 -4.91 10.00 23.82
C ASN A 369 -4.61 8.58 23.32
N PHE A 370 -5.48 8.01 22.48
CA PHE A 370 -5.25 6.69 21.90
C PHE A 370 -3.97 6.67 21.04
N LEU A 371 -3.82 7.64 20.14
CA LEU A 371 -2.67 7.72 19.22
C LEU A 371 -1.35 7.92 19.96
N LEU A 372 -1.31 8.77 20.99
CA LEU A 372 -0.11 8.94 21.81
C LEU A 372 0.20 7.69 22.63
N THR A 373 -0.84 7.00 23.12
CA THR A 373 -0.69 5.76 23.90
C THR A 373 -0.11 4.63 23.07
N ILE A 374 -0.62 4.39 21.86
CA ILE A 374 -0.11 3.30 21.00
C ILE A 374 1.27 3.60 20.43
N ASN A 375 1.67 4.89 20.39
CA ASN A 375 3.02 5.31 20.01
C ASN A 375 4.01 5.32 21.19
N ASN A 376 3.59 4.95 22.40
CA ASN A 376 4.50 4.80 23.55
C ASN A 376 5.60 3.77 23.24
N GLY A 377 6.82 4.29 23.08
CA GLY A 377 8.05 3.55 22.79
C GLY A 377 8.45 3.43 21.32
N VAL A 378 7.79 4.17 20.42
CA VAL A 378 8.30 4.45 19.06
C VAL A 378 9.37 5.57 19.10
N SER A 379 9.55 6.23 20.26
CA SER A 379 10.29 7.49 20.46
C SER A 379 11.78 7.48 20.14
N THR A 380 12.41 6.38 19.72
CA THR A 380 13.79 6.39 19.23
C THR A 380 14.08 5.21 18.29
N LEU A 381 13.52 5.19 17.08
CA LEU A 381 14.21 4.49 15.99
C LEU A 381 15.29 5.42 15.44
N LYS A 382 16.32 5.67 16.26
CA LYS A 382 17.65 5.87 15.67
C LYS A 382 17.96 4.55 15.00
N VAL A 383 17.97 4.54 13.68
CA VAL A 383 18.61 3.48 12.90
C VAL A 383 19.98 3.30 13.54
N LYS A 384 20.22 2.17 14.20
CA LYS A 384 21.60 1.77 14.50
C LYS A 384 22.27 1.72 13.12
N PRO A 385 23.31 2.52 12.83
CA PRO A 385 24.08 2.30 11.62
C PRO A 385 24.46 0.82 11.64
N PRO A 386 24.31 0.08 10.54
CA PRO A 386 24.76 -1.30 10.52
C PRO A 386 26.20 -1.29 11.03
N GLU A 387 26.44 -1.95 12.16
CA GLU A 387 27.80 -2.32 12.54
C GLU A 387 28.28 -3.15 11.37
N GLY A 388 29.29 -2.64 10.67
CA GLY A 388 29.87 -3.32 9.54
C GLY A 388 30.44 -4.64 10.03
N GLU A 389 29.67 -5.71 9.90
CA GLU A 389 30.25 -7.03 9.87
C GLU A 389 31.08 -7.12 8.59
N PRO A 390 32.36 -7.53 8.70
CA PRO A 390 33.21 -7.65 7.54
C PRO A 390 32.58 -8.66 6.57
N ILE A 391 32.41 -8.24 5.33
CA ILE A 391 31.96 -9.08 4.23
C ILE A 391 33.03 -10.17 4.05
N THR A 392 32.80 -11.34 4.62
CA THR A 392 33.60 -12.52 4.26
C THR A 392 33.18 -12.91 2.86
N GLU A 393 34.14 -12.91 1.92
CA GLU A 393 33.93 -13.39 0.56
C GLU A 393 33.29 -14.79 0.58
N PRO A 394 32.33 -15.07 -0.32
CA PRO A 394 31.76 -16.40 -0.43
C PRO A 394 32.86 -17.41 -0.79
N PRO A 395 32.85 -18.62 -0.20
CA PRO A 395 33.84 -19.64 -0.53
C PRO A 395 33.73 -20.02 -2.01
N GLU A 396 34.88 -20.13 -2.67
CA GLU A 396 35.01 -20.63 -4.04
C GLU A 396 34.23 -21.94 -4.20
N GLU A 397 33.29 -21.94 -5.14
CA GLU A 397 32.50 -23.10 -5.52
C GLU A 397 33.42 -24.12 -6.23
N VAL A 398 33.70 -25.23 -5.54
CA VAL A 398 34.41 -26.38 -6.11
C VAL A 398 33.50 -27.02 -7.15
N VAL A 399 33.89 -26.90 -8.42
CA VAL A 399 33.25 -27.55 -9.56
C VAL A 399 33.58 -29.05 -9.52
N GLU A 400 32.64 -29.87 -9.03
CA GLU A 400 32.65 -31.32 -9.26
C GLU A 400 31.97 -31.65 -10.59
N THR A 401 32.71 -32.33 -11.45
CA THR A 401 32.25 -32.85 -12.74
C THR A 401 31.59 -34.21 -12.54
N GLY A 402 30.29 -34.32 -12.85
CA GLY A 402 29.53 -35.57 -12.71
C GLY A 402 28.39 -35.68 -13.73
N ASN A 403 28.27 -36.85 -14.35
CA ASN A 403 27.76 -37.07 -15.71
C ASN A 403 26.25 -37.41 -15.79
N SER A 404 25.68 -37.14 -16.98
CA SER A 404 24.53 -37.77 -17.66
C SER A 404 23.20 -38.00 -16.92
N ASN A 405 22.22 -37.11 -17.14
CA ASN A 405 20.78 -37.45 -17.32
C ASN A 405 19.87 -36.28 -17.78
N THR A 406 20.43 -35.13 -18.17
CA THR A 406 19.64 -33.90 -18.44
C THR A 406 19.07 -33.80 -19.86
N THR A 407 19.58 -34.57 -20.83
CA THR A 407 19.17 -34.43 -22.24
C THR A 407 17.77 -34.99 -22.53
N THR A 408 17.36 -36.07 -21.87
CA THR A 408 16.05 -36.72 -22.11
C THR A 408 14.88 -35.91 -21.52
N MET A 409 15.08 -35.28 -20.36
CA MET A 409 14.06 -34.42 -19.74
C MET A 409 13.90 -33.08 -20.48
N ALA A 410 14.99 -32.53 -21.04
CA ALA A 410 14.93 -31.32 -21.86
C ALA A 410 14.21 -31.54 -23.20
N ILE A 411 14.37 -32.72 -23.81
CA ILE A 411 13.67 -33.09 -25.05
C ILE A 411 12.17 -33.32 -24.78
N LEU A 412 11.81 -34.01 -23.70
CA LEU A 412 10.41 -34.22 -23.29
C LEU A 412 9.70 -32.90 -22.92
N ALA A 413 10.40 -31.97 -22.26
CA ALA A 413 9.88 -30.64 -21.98
C ALA A 413 9.63 -29.85 -23.27
N LYS A 414 10.56 -29.84 -24.23
CA LYS A 414 10.39 -29.14 -25.51
C LYS A 414 9.27 -29.72 -26.39
N LEU A 415 9.07 -31.04 -26.39
CA LEU A 415 7.95 -31.69 -27.09
C LEU A 415 6.59 -31.30 -26.48
N ASN A 416 6.47 -31.23 -25.15
CA ASN A 416 5.24 -30.80 -24.48
C ASN A 416 4.88 -29.34 -24.76
N TRP A 417 5.87 -28.44 -24.80
CA TRP A 417 5.63 -27.02 -25.10
C TRP A 417 5.22 -26.80 -26.56
N THR A 418 5.81 -27.55 -27.50
CA THR A 418 5.47 -27.43 -28.92
C THR A 418 4.06 -27.97 -29.19
N ALA A 419 3.67 -29.08 -28.55
CA ALA A 419 2.31 -29.61 -28.64
C ALA A 419 1.28 -28.66 -28.01
N ALA A 420 1.58 -28.06 -26.85
CA ALA A 420 0.72 -27.07 -26.22
C ALA A 420 0.54 -25.81 -27.08
N ALA A 421 1.60 -25.33 -27.73
CA ALA A 421 1.54 -24.18 -28.63
C ALA A 421 0.70 -24.44 -29.89
N ILE A 422 0.80 -25.65 -30.47
CA ILE A 422 -0.02 -26.04 -31.63
C ILE A 422 -1.50 -26.15 -31.23
N ILE A 423 -1.80 -26.73 -30.07
CA ILE A 423 -3.17 -26.81 -29.55
C ILE A 423 -3.73 -25.40 -29.30
N ALA A 424 -2.95 -24.51 -28.68
CA ALA A 424 -3.35 -23.13 -28.44
C ALA A 424 -3.61 -22.35 -29.74
N ALA A 425 -2.78 -22.53 -30.77
CA ALA A 425 -2.95 -21.90 -32.08
C ALA A 425 -4.19 -22.42 -32.83
N VAL A 426 -4.45 -23.73 -32.77
CA VAL A 426 -5.64 -24.34 -33.39
C VAL A 426 -6.91 -23.89 -32.67
N VAL A 427 -6.90 -23.90 -31.34
CA VAL A 427 -8.03 -23.44 -30.51
C VAL A 427 -8.28 -21.94 -30.73
N GLY A 428 -7.24 -21.12 -30.72
CA GLY A 428 -7.32 -19.68 -30.99
C GLY A 428 -7.84 -19.37 -32.40
N GLY A 429 -7.37 -20.10 -33.42
CA GLY A 429 -7.85 -19.96 -34.80
C GLY A 429 -9.33 -20.33 -34.97
N ILE A 430 -9.78 -21.38 -34.28
CA ILE A 430 -11.18 -21.79 -34.26
C ILE A 430 -12.04 -20.72 -33.56
N PHE A 431 -11.62 -20.19 -32.42
CA PHE A 431 -12.36 -19.11 -31.73
C PHE A 431 -12.40 -17.80 -32.53
N PHE A 432 -11.33 -17.46 -33.24
CA PHE A 432 -11.28 -16.27 -34.11
C PHE A 432 -12.22 -16.40 -35.31
N GLY A 433 -12.29 -17.58 -35.94
CA GLY A 433 -13.25 -17.87 -37.01
C GLY A 433 -14.71 -17.88 -36.54
N LEU A 434 -14.97 -18.37 -35.32
CA LEU A 434 -16.33 -18.46 -34.76
C LEU A 434 -16.92 -17.11 -34.32
N ARG A 435 -16.09 -16.08 -34.12
CA ARG A 435 -16.57 -14.74 -33.74
C ARG A 435 -17.32 -14.02 -34.87
N TYR A 436 -17.22 -14.51 -36.11
CA TYR A 436 -17.80 -13.85 -37.30
C TYR A 436 -19.18 -14.37 -37.75
N PHE A 437 -19.74 -15.43 -37.17
CA PHE A 437 -21.05 -15.96 -37.61
C PHE A 437 -22.03 -16.21 -36.44
N LYS A 438 -23.14 -15.46 -36.43
CA LYS A 438 -24.16 -15.40 -35.35
C LYS A 438 -25.01 -16.68 -35.12
N VAL A 439 -24.71 -17.82 -35.77
CA VAL A 439 -25.65 -18.97 -35.83
C VAL A 439 -25.15 -20.22 -35.08
N PHE A 440 -24.31 -20.15 -34.04
CA PHE A 440 -23.64 -21.40 -33.58
C PHE A 440 -23.65 -21.72 -32.07
N LYS A 441 -24.62 -21.22 -31.29
CA LYS A 441 -24.69 -21.51 -29.83
C LYS A 441 -24.85 -23.00 -29.47
N LYS A 442 -25.45 -23.82 -30.34
CA LYS A 442 -25.61 -25.28 -30.09
C LYS A 442 -24.37 -26.11 -30.42
N ILE A 443 -23.52 -25.67 -31.34
CA ILE A 443 -22.34 -26.43 -31.78
C ILE A 443 -21.11 -26.08 -30.93
N THR A 444 -21.04 -24.86 -30.38
CA THR A 444 -20.02 -24.51 -29.37
C THR A 444 -20.07 -25.44 -28.15
N ASN A 445 -21.26 -25.79 -27.67
CA ASN A 445 -21.41 -26.71 -26.53
C ASN A 445 -20.99 -28.15 -26.86
N ALA A 446 -21.26 -28.62 -28.08
CA ALA A 446 -20.82 -29.94 -28.53
C ALA A 446 -19.29 -30.02 -28.68
N ILE A 447 -18.65 -28.96 -29.18
CA ILE A 447 -17.19 -28.88 -29.33
C ILE A 447 -16.51 -28.78 -27.94
N ILE A 448 -17.07 -28.00 -27.00
CA ILE A 448 -16.57 -27.94 -25.62
C ILE A 448 -16.67 -29.32 -24.96
N PHE A 449 -17.78 -30.04 -25.15
CA PHE A 449 -17.95 -31.39 -24.61
C PHE A 449 -16.92 -32.39 -25.18
N ILE A 450 -16.69 -32.38 -26.50
CA ILE A 450 -15.70 -33.24 -27.16
C ILE A 450 -14.28 -32.87 -26.72
N GLY A 451 -13.95 -31.58 -26.61
CA GLY A 451 -12.66 -31.12 -26.10
C GLY A 451 -12.40 -31.58 -24.66
N SER A 452 -13.43 -31.55 -23.81
CA SER A 452 -13.38 -32.04 -22.43
C SER A 452 -13.10 -33.54 -22.35
N LEU A 453 -13.72 -34.34 -23.24
CA LEU A 453 -13.49 -35.77 -23.34
C LEU A 453 -12.06 -36.10 -23.79
N ILE A 454 -11.52 -35.36 -24.75
CA ILE A 454 -10.15 -35.57 -25.23
C ILE A 454 -9.13 -35.29 -24.12
N VAL A 455 -9.28 -34.17 -23.39
CA VAL A 455 -8.40 -33.84 -22.26
C VAL A 455 -8.49 -34.89 -21.15
N GLY A 456 -9.70 -35.35 -20.82
CA GLY A 456 -9.89 -36.44 -19.85
C GLY A 456 -9.21 -37.74 -20.28
N PHE A 457 -9.31 -38.12 -21.55
CA PHE A 457 -8.68 -39.32 -22.09
C PHE A 457 -7.14 -39.22 -22.11
N THR A 458 -6.60 -38.06 -22.48
CA THR A 458 -5.16 -37.79 -22.43
C THR A 458 -4.62 -37.85 -21.00
N TYR A 459 -5.33 -37.26 -20.02
CA TYR A 459 -4.95 -37.31 -18.61
C TYR A 459 -4.93 -38.75 -18.06
N LEU A 460 -5.96 -39.54 -18.36
CA LEU A 460 -6.03 -40.95 -17.96
C LEU A 460 -4.92 -41.79 -18.60
N THR A 461 -4.61 -41.53 -19.87
CA THR A 461 -3.54 -42.24 -20.60
C THR A 461 -2.16 -41.91 -20.01
N ILE A 462 -1.88 -40.63 -19.71
CA ILE A 462 -0.62 -40.21 -19.07
C ILE A 462 -0.48 -40.86 -17.69
N ASN A 463 -1.53 -40.81 -16.86
CA ASN A 463 -1.50 -41.44 -15.53
C ASN A 463 -1.33 -42.96 -15.59
N TYR A 464 -1.93 -43.63 -16.57
CA TYR A 464 -1.74 -45.05 -16.78
C TYR A 464 -0.27 -45.41 -17.06
N PHE A 465 0.40 -44.65 -17.94
CA PHE A 465 1.82 -44.88 -18.25
C PHE A 465 2.77 -44.47 -17.13
N VAL A 466 2.46 -43.43 -16.36
CA VAL A 466 3.23 -43.04 -15.18
C VAL A 466 3.15 -44.11 -14.08
N ASN A 467 1.98 -44.72 -13.88
CA ASN A 467 1.79 -45.76 -12.88
C ASN A 467 2.43 -47.11 -13.29
N GLN A 468 2.41 -47.46 -14.57
CA GLN A 468 3.13 -48.63 -15.10
C GLN A 468 4.66 -48.53 -14.88
N LYS A 469 5.24 -47.32 -14.98
CA LYS A 469 6.66 -47.08 -14.71
C LYS A 469 7.06 -47.13 -13.23
N ARG A 470 6.10 -47.05 -12.30
CA ARG A 470 6.37 -47.14 -10.85
C ARG A 470 6.36 -48.58 -10.31
N GLN A 471 6.00 -49.56 -11.14
CA GLN A 471 5.95 -50.99 -10.77
C GLN A 471 7.04 -51.85 -11.42
N VAL A 472 8.09 -51.23 -11.98
CA VAL A 472 9.28 -51.92 -12.50
C VAL A 472 10.51 -51.52 -11.69
#